data_AF-A0A8T0ELD8-F1
#
_entry.id   AF-A0A8T0ELD8-F1
#
_cell.length_a   1.000
_cell.length_b   1.000
_cell.length_c   1.000
_cell.angle_alpha   90.00
_cell.angle_beta   90.00
_cell.angle_gamma   90.00
#
_symmetry.space_group_name_H-M   'P 1'
#
loop_
_entity.id
_entity.type
_entity.pdbx_description
1 polymer ?
#
loop_
_entity_poly.entity_id
_entity_poly.type
_entity_poly.pdbx_seq_one_letter_code
_entity_poly.pdbx_strand_id
1 'polypeptide(L)'
;MLAVKVDVSFGTVWKIVHDRLRYRKVCPQSVPKQLTDQNKELCMELALQHLFRYHEDPAFLERIVTGDESWCHHYEPETKQNNMQWQHTLSPPPKMFKAVVSAGKELNSGSLIPKLVSDLVKVAGGSCYFACPLVRAG
;
A
#
# COMPACT_ATOMS: atom_id res chain seq x y z
N MET A 1 -0.68 28.94 -2.43
CA MET A 1 -1.99 29.53 -2.04
C MET A 1 -2.09 29.95 -0.57
N LEU A 2 -1.56 29.21 0.42
CA LEU A 2 -1.64 29.63 1.84
C LEU A 2 -0.78 30.87 2.16
N ALA A 3 0.44 30.93 1.65
CA ALA A 3 1.34 32.09 1.82
C ALA A 3 0.72 33.41 1.31
N VAL A 4 0.02 33.35 0.17
CA VAL A 4 -0.67 34.51 -0.44
C VAL A 4 -1.88 34.96 0.39
N LYS A 5 -2.57 34.02 1.06
CA LYS A 5 -3.73 34.34 1.90
C LYS A 5 -3.36 34.94 3.26
N VAL A 6 -2.20 34.56 3.79
CA VAL A 6 -1.74 34.97 5.13
C VAL A 6 -0.73 36.13 5.02
N ASP A 7 -0.39 36.58 3.81
CA ASP A 7 0.63 37.59 3.52
C ASP A 7 1.97 37.32 4.23
N VAL A 8 2.38 36.05 4.21
CA VAL A 8 3.58 35.57 4.91
C VAL A 8 4.44 34.78 3.94
N SER A 9 5.77 34.86 4.12
CA SER A 9 6.73 34.14 3.29
C SER A 9 6.46 32.63 3.26
N PHE A 10 6.71 31.99 2.11
CA PHE A 10 6.53 30.55 1.94
C PHE A 10 7.32 29.74 2.99
N GLY A 11 8.56 30.14 3.29
CA GLY A 11 9.41 29.47 4.27
C GLY A 11 8.84 29.55 5.70
N THR A 12 8.24 30.67 6.08
CA THR A 12 7.59 30.82 7.39
C THR A 12 6.35 29.94 7.49
N VAL A 13 5.52 29.89 6.44
CA VAL A 13 4.35 28.98 6.39
C VAL A 13 4.81 27.52 6.48
N TRP A 14 5.86 27.15 5.75
CA TRP A 14 6.41 25.79 5.79
C TRP A 14 6.86 25.39 7.20
N LYS A 15 7.63 26.25 7.89
CA LYS A 15 8.07 26.02 9.28
C LYS A 15 6.90 25.91 10.25
N ILE A 16 5.86 26.73 10.10
CA ILE A 16 4.68 26.64 10.97
C ILE A 16 3.96 25.30 10.74
N VAL A 17 3.71 24.92 9.49
CA VAL A 17 2.99 23.68 9.16
C VAL A 17 3.77 22.44 9.58
N HIS A 18 5.07 22.37 9.25
CA HIS A 18 5.90 21.19 9.52
C HIS A 18 6.44 21.12 10.94
N ASP A 19 6.94 22.23 11.50
CA ASP A 19 7.65 22.19 12.79
C ASP A 19 6.70 22.45 13.97
N ARG A 20 5.81 23.44 13.85
CA ARG A 20 4.91 23.82 14.95
C ARG A 20 3.66 22.98 14.98
N LEU A 21 2.98 22.83 13.84
CA LEU A 21 1.73 22.08 13.72
C LEU A 21 1.95 20.59 13.44
N ARG A 22 3.19 20.19 13.08
CA ARG A 22 3.57 18.80 12.80
C ARG A 22 2.72 18.15 11.71
N TYR A 23 2.36 18.90 10.68
CA TYR A 23 1.70 18.38 9.48
C TYR A 23 2.70 18.04 8.39
N ARG A 24 2.41 16.98 7.62
CA ARG A 24 3.16 16.57 6.43
C ARG A 24 2.21 16.14 5.33
N LYS A 25 2.67 16.25 4.07
CA LYS A 25 1.94 15.74 2.92
C LYS A 25 2.22 14.24 2.78
N VAL A 26 1.19 13.41 2.87
CA VAL A 26 1.30 11.94 2.79
C VAL A 26 0.43 11.39 1.68
N CYS A 27 0.92 10.38 0.97
CA CYS A 27 0.09 9.60 0.06
C CYS A 27 -0.73 8.57 0.86
N PRO A 28 -2.01 8.37 0.54
CA PRO A 28 -2.81 7.31 1.15
C PRO A 28 -2.21 5.91 0.88
N GLN A 29 -2.32 5.04 1.87
CA GLN A 29 -2.05 3.62 1.71
C GLN A 29 -3.16 3.00 0.86
N SER A 30 -2.79 2.46 -0.30
CA SER A 30 -3.75 1.77 -1.18
C SER A 30 -4.08 0.39 -0.63
N VAL A 31 -5.34 0.11 -0.38
CA VAL A 31 -5.85 -1.19 0.09
C VAL A 31 -6.75 -1.77 -1.01
N PRO A 32 -6.58 -3.05 -1.42
CA PRO A 32 -7.35 -3.64 -2.51
C PRO A 32 -8.86 -3.62 -2.29
N LYS A 33 -9.32 -3.93 -1.08
CA LYS A 33 -10.75 -4.01 -0.75
C LYS A 33 -10.96 -3.72 0.74
N GLN A 34 -12.10 -3.12 1.07
CA GLN A 34 -12.57 -3.06 2.45
C GLN A 34 -13.16 -4.43 2.83
N LEU A 35 -12.48 -5.14 3.73
CA LEU A 35 -12.95 -6.43 4.22
C LEU A 35 -14.06 -6.22 5.27
N THR A 36 -15.12 -7.03 5.17
CA THR A 36 -16.13 -7.18 6.23
C THR A 36 -15.51 -7.88 7.43
N ASP A 37 -16.11 -7.72 8.62
CA ASP A 37 -15.57 -8.34 9.83
C ASP A 37 -15.60 -9.88 9.75
N GLN A 38 -16.68 -10.45 9.20
CA GLN A 38 -16.78 -11.88 8.90
C GLN A 38 -15.64 -12.39 7.98
N ASN A 39 -15.29 -11.61 6.95
CA ASN A 39 -14.19 -12.01 6.06
C ASN A 39 -12.84 -11.98 6.79
N LYS A 40 -12.65 -11.06 7.75
CA LYS A 40 -11.42 -11.00 8.55
C LYS A 40 -11.31 -12.22 9.48
N GLU A 41 -12.42 -12.60 10.12
CA GLU A 41 -12.49 -13.79 10.97
C GLU A 41 -12.13 -15.05 10.18
N LEU A 42 -12.78 -15.23 9.02
CA LEU A 42 -12.47 -16.35 8.14
C LEU A 42 -11.01 -16.35 7.66
N CYS A 43 -10.48 -15.19 7.29
CA CYS A 43 -9.06 -15.07 6.92
C CYS A 43 -8.13 -15.47 8.08
N MET A 44 -8.46 -15.09 9.32
CA MET A 44 -7.66 -15.43 10.49
C MET A 44 -7.71 -16.93 10.80
N GLU A 45 -8.89 -17.54 10.75
CA GLU A 45 -9.07 -18.98 10.95
C GLU A 45 -8.27 -19.79 9.93
N LEU A 46 -8.40 -19.47 8.64
CA LEU A 46 -7.65 -20.14 7.57
C LEU A 46 -6.15 -19.93 7.70
N ALA A 47 -5.70 -18.73 8.10
CA ALA A 47 -4.28 -18.46 8.30
C ALA A 47 -3.69 -19.32 9.44
N LEU A 48 -4.42 -19.46 10.55
CA LEU A 48 -4.01 -20.33 11.66
C LEU A 48 -3.96 -21.79 11.22
N GLN A 49 -4.98 -22.27 10.51
CA GLN A 49 -5.00 -23.64 10.01
C GLN A 49 -3.80 -23.94 9.09
N HIS A 50 -3.48 -23.03 8.17
CA HIS A 50 -2.30 -23.19 7.30
C HIS A 50 -0.99 -23.15 8.09
N LEU A 51 -0.90 -22.30 9.12
CA LEU A 51 0.27 -22.22 9.98
C LEU A 51 0.50 -23.53 10.75
N PHE A 52 -0.55 -24.12 11.32
CA PHE A 52 -0.46 -25.42 11.99
C PHE A 52 0.00 -26.52 11.02
N ARG A 53 -0.59 -26.59 9.83
CA ARG A 53 -0.18 -27.56 8.80
C ARG A 53 1.27 -27.39 8.37
N TYR A 54 1.75 -26.15 8.29
CA TYR A 54 3.16 -25.89 7.99
C TYR A 54 4.10 -26.36 9.11
N HIS A 55 3.71 -26.21 10.38
CA HIS A 55 4.49 -26.71 11.50
C HIS A 55 4.55 -28.25 11.54
N GLU A 56 3.49 -28.94 11.12
CA GLU A 56 3.45 -30.40 11.05
C GLU A 56 4.25 -30.96 9.88
N ASP A 57 4.17 -30.32 8.70
CA ASP A 57 4.90 -30.72 7.50
C ASP A 57 5.60 -29.51 6.86
N PRO A 58 6.90 -29.28 7.14
CA PRO A 58 7.65 -28.19 6.53
C PRO A 58 7.74 -28.28 5.00
N ALA A 59 7.62 -29.47 4.41
CA ALA A 59 7.61 -29.67 2.96
C ALA A 59 6.24 -29.38 2.31
N PHE A 60 5.23 -29.03 3.12
CA PHE A 60 3.89 -28.69 2.63
C PHE A 60 3.91 -27.58 1.59
N LEU A 61 4.71 -26.53 1.79
CA LEU A 61 4.79 -25.38 0.87
C LEU A 61 5.36 -25.76 -0.50
N GLU A 62 6.27 -26.73 -0.56
CA GLU A 62 6.89 -27.18 -1.81
C GLU A 62 5.89 -27.88 -2.75
N ARG A 63 4.80 -28.41 -2.18
CA ARG A 63 3.75 -29.12 -2.93
C ARG A 63 2.63 -28.19 -3.41
N ILE A 64 2.59 -26.94 -2.95
CA ILE A 64 1.56 -25.99 -3.33
C ILE A 64 1.90 -25.38 -4.69
N VAL A 65 1.08 -25.68 -5.70
CA VAL A 65 1.12 -25.00 -6.99
C VAL A 65 0.08 -23.89 -6.97
N THR A 66 0.52 -22.63 -7.08
CA THR A 66 -0.38 -21.46 -7.19
C THR A 66 -0.37 -20.89 -8.60
N GLY A 67 -1.54 -20.49 -9.07
CA GLY A 67 -1.72 -19.71 -10.29
C GLY A 67 -2.64 -18.53 -10.00
N ASP A 68 -2.25 -17.34 -10.47
CA ASP A 68 -3.14 -16.18 -10.53
C ASP A 68 -3.12 -15.62 -11.95
N GLU A 69 -4.21 -14.93 -12.30
CA GLU A 69 -4.27 -14.10 -13.49
C GLU A 69 -4.00 -12.66 -13.07
N SER A 70 -2.93 -12.08 -13.63
CA SER A 70 -2.60 -10.68 -13.40
C SER A 70 -2.90 -9.87 -14.66
N TRP A 71 -3.54 -8.72 -14.46
CA TRP A 71 -3.88 -7.82 -15.56
C TRP A 71 -2.69 -6.92 -15.90
N CYS A 72 -2.29 -6.88 -17.16
CA CYS A 72 -1.33 -5.90 -17.67
C CYS A 72 -2.08 -4.69 -18.24
N HIS A 73 -1.74 -3.49 -17.76
CA HIS A 73 -2.32 -2.24 -18.26
C HIS A 73 -1.45 -1.66 -19.38
N HIS A 74 -2.07 -1.30 -20.50
CA HIS A 74 -1.39 -0.62 -21.61
C HIS A 74 -1.09 0.87 -21.33
N TYR A 75 -1.77 1.46 -20.33
CA TYR A 75 -1.65 2.87 -19.95
C TYR A 75 -1.14 3.02 -18.51
N GLU A 76 -0.49 4.15 -18.23
CA GLU A 76 0.03 4.49 -16.90
C GLU A 76 -1.13 4.82 -15.94
N PRO A 77 -1.41 3.97 -14.92
CA PRO A 77 -2.53 4.22 -14.01
C PRO A 77 -2.33 5.54 -13.25
N GLU A 78 -3.43 6.18 -12.86
CA GLU A 78 -3.41 7.43 -12.10
C GLU A 78 -2.41 7.34 -10.92
N THR A 79 -1.52 8.33 -10.85
CA THR A 79 -0.41 8.29 -9.90
C THR A 79 -0.92 8.58 -8.49
N LYS A 80 -0.44 7.80 -7.51
CA LYS A 80 -0.74 8.01 -6.08
C LYS A 80 -0.40 9.42 -5.58
N GLN A 81 0.46 10.14 -6.31
CA GLN A 81 0.86 11.51 -6.02
C GLN A 81 -0.30 12.50 -6.10
N ASN A 82 -1.27 12.27 -6.99
CA ASN A 82 -2.45 13.15 -7.13
C ASN A 82 -3.35 13.11 -5.89
N ASN A 83 -3.29 12.01 -5.13
CA ASN A 83 -4.10 11.81 -3.93
C ASN A 83 -3.37 12.19 -2.63
N MET A 84 -2.26 12.91 -2.70
CA MET A 84 -1.52 13.35 -1.51
C MET A 84 -2.32 14.35 -0.69
N GLN A 85 -2.51 14.05 0.59
CA GLN A 85 -3.22 14.90 1.55
C GLN A 85 -2.32 15.33 2.71
N TRP A 86 -2.63 16.47 3.32
CA TRP A 86 -1.97 16.92 4.53
C TRP A 86 -2.50 16.15 5.74
N GLN A 87 -1.60 15.62 6.56
CA GLN A 87 -1.94 14.91 7.79
C GLN A 87 -0.98 15.25 8.91
N HIS A 88 -1.49 15.12 10.13
CA HIS A 88 -0.67 15.24 11.32
C HIS A 88 0.34 14.09 11.39
N THR A 89 1.52 14.34 11.93
CA THR A 89 2.62 13.36 11.93
C THR A 89 2.26 12.11 12.77
N LEU A 90 1.46 12.28 13.81
CA LEU A 90 1.01 11.20 14.68
C LEU A 90 -0.26 10.48 14.18
N SER A 91 -0.94 11.00 13.15
CA SER A 91 -2.14 10.32 12.64
C SER A 91 -1.75 9.14 11.75
N PRO A 92 -2.51 8.03 11.79
CA PRO A 92 -2.28 6.92 10.88
C PRO A 92 -2.48 7.38 9.42
N PRO A 93 -1.71 6.84 8.46
CA PRO A 93 -1.87 7.19 7.07
C PRO A 93 -3.30 6.94 6.58
N PRO A 94 -3.82 7.79 5.69
CA PRO A 94 -5.15 7.62 5.15
C PRO A 94 -5.19 6.33 4.32
N LYS A 95 -6.31 5.61 4.33
CA LYS A 95 -6.49 4.43 3.49
C LYS A 95 -7.33 4.81 2.28
N MET A 96 -6.89 4.38 1.10
CA MET A 96 -7.65 4.51 -0.13
C MET A 96 -7.96 3.12 -0.64
N PHE A 97 -9.25 2.81 -0.81
CA PHE A 97 -9.67 1.57 -1.43
C PHE A 97 -9.60 1.69 -2.94
N LYS A 98 -8.97 0.71 -3.60
CA LYS A 98 -8.89 0.71 -5.06
C LYS A 98 -10.29 0.48 -5.64
N ALA A 99 -10.77 1.41 -6.45
CA ALA A 99 -11.93 1.17 -7.31
C ALA A 99 -11.51 0.23 -8.46
N VAL A 100 -12.39 -0.71 -8.83
CA VAL A 100 -12.15 -1.57 -9.98
C VAL A 100 -12.39 -0.75 -11.24
N VAL A 101 -11.32 -0.33 -11.92
CA VAL A 101 -11.44 0.31 -13.24
C VAL A 101 -11.54 -0.80 -14.29
N SER A 102 -12.58 -0.75 -15.11
CA SER A 102 -12.89 -1.72 -16.17
C SER A 102 -12.66 -1.11 -17.55
N ALA A 103 -11.40 -0.89 -17.95
CA ALA A 103 -11.11 -0.44 -19.31
C ALA A 103 -9.80 -1.07 -19.83
N GLY A 104 -9.89 -1.70 -21.01
CA GLY A 104 -8.78 -2.22 -21.81
C GLY A 104 -7.80 -3.12 -21.06
N LYS A 105 -8.14 -4.39 -20.84
CA LYS A 105 -7.29 -5.34 -20.10
C LYS A 105 -6.98 -6.55 -20.97
N GLU A 106 -5.70 -6.93 -21.02
CA GLU A 106 -5.24 -8.19 -21.57
C GLU A 106 -4.80 -9.11 -20.42
N LEU A 107 -5.13 -10.40 -20.54
CA LEU A 107 -4.83 -11.43 -19.55
C LEU A 107 -3.40 -11.96 -19.74
N ASN A 108 -2.63 -12.06 -18.65
CA ASN A 108 -1.35 -12.72 -18.65
C ASN A 108 -1.36 -13.88 -17.65
N SER A 109 -1.05 -15.09 -18.12
CA SER A 109 -0.94 -16.31 -17.30
C SER A 109 0.53 -16.55 -16.93
N GLY A 110 0.88 -16.34 -15.67
CA GLY A 110 2.24 -16.54 -15.16
C GLY A 110 2.26 -17.24 -13.80
N SER A 111 3.22 -18.16 -13.57
CA SER A 111 3.37 -18.84 -12.29
C SER A 111 4.05 -17.94 -11.25
N LEU A 112 3.55 -17.92 -10.01
CA LEU A 112 3.96 -16.96 -8.96
C LEU A 112 4.80 -17.57 -7.83
N ILE A 113 5.65 -18.54 -8.17
CA ILE A 113 6.49 -19.28 -7.20
C ILE A 113 7.31 -18.33 -6.27
N PRO A 114 7.85 -17.16 -6.69
CA PRO A 114 8.62 -16.30 -5.78
C PRO A 114 7.80 -15.24 -5.01
N LYS A 115 6.55 -14.93 -5.38
CA LYS A 115 5.85 -13.74 -4.83
C LYS A 115 5.20 -14.00 -3.47
N LEU A 116 4.56 -15.16 -3.29
CA LEU A 116 3.84 -15.52 -2.06
C LEU A 116 4.76 -15.63 -0.83
N VAL A 117 5.97 -16.18 -0.99
CA VAL A 117 6.95 -16.23 0.11
C VAL A 117 7.47 -14.83 0.46
N SER A 118 7.70 -13.98 -0.56
CA SER A 118 8.13 -12.59 -0.33
C SER A 118 7.05 -11.75 0.37
N ASP A 119 5.78 -12.03 0.07
CA ASP A 119 4.64 -11.28 0.63
C ASP A 119 4.31 -11.74 2.06
N LEU A 120 4.43 -13.04 2.37
CA LEU A 120 4.34 -13.56 3.74
C LEU A 120 5.48 -13.05 4.64
N VAL A 121 6.72 -12.99 4.12
CA VAL A 121 7.87 -12.46 4.86
C VAL A 121 7.79 -10.93 5.05
N LYS A 122 7.25 -10.18 4.07
CA LYS A 122 7.02 -8.72 4.20
C LYS A 122 5.89 -8.34 5.15
N VAL A 123 4.93 -9.24 5.39
CA VAL A 123 3.85 -9.02 6.37
C VAL A 123 4.36 -9.21 7.81
N ALA A 124 5.37 -10.06 8.02
CA ALA A 124 5.98 -10.28 9.34
C ALA A 124 7.10 -9.27 9.69
N GLY A 125 7.84 -8.77 8.68
CA GLY A 125 8.87 -7.74 8.86
C GLY A 125 8.38 -6.39 8.33
N GLY A 126 7.80 -5.57 9.20
CA GLY A 126 7.29 -4.25 8.84
C GLY A 126 8.33 -3.34 8.19
N SER A 127 8.40 -3.35 6.86
CA SER A 127 8.66 -2.17 6.04
C SER A 127 8.54 -2.50 4.54
N CYS A 128 7.47 -2.02 3.90
CA CYS A 128 7.46 -1.85 2.45
C CYS A 128 7.90 -0.41 2.15
N TYR A 129 9.21 -0.17 2.19
CA TYR A 129 9.82 1.00 1.56
C TYR A 129 9.68 0.85 0.03
N PHE A 130 8.60 1.38 -0.54
CA PHE A 130 8.77 2.03 -1.84
C PHE A 130 9.37 3.39 -1.54
N ALA A 131 10.68 3.49 -1.74
CA ALA A 131 11.39 4.76 -1.73
C ALA A 131 10.62 5.73 -2.63
N CYS A 132 9.97 6.72 -2.02
CA CYS A 132 9.55 7.91 -2.72
C CYS A 132 10.86 8.64 -3.05
N PRO A 133 11.24 8.84 -4.33
CA PRO A 133 12.43 9.61 -4.64
C PRO A 133 12.13 11.08 -4.32
N LEU A 134 12.26 11.43 -3.05
CA LEU A 134 12.58 12.78 -2.63
C LEU A 134 14.07 12.96 -2.93
N VAL A 135 14.36 13.65 -4.03
CA VAL A 135 15.31 14.77 -4.18
C VAL A 135 15.47 15.02 -5.68
N ARG A 136 14.97 16.16 -6.17
CA ARG A 136 15.84 17.16 -6.78
C ARG A 136 15.23 18.54 -6.64
N ALA A 137 15.99 19.41 -5.98
CA ALA A 137 15.75 20.83 -5.84
C ALA A 137 15.81 21.54 -7.19
N GLY A 138 14.99 22.58 -7.32
CA GLY A 138 15.07 23.67 -8.27
C GLY A 138 14.44 24.89 -7.61
#